data_AF-A0A4Y3WUM5-F1
#
_entry.id   AF-A0A4Y3WUM5-F1
#
_cell.length_a   1.000
_cell.length_b   1.000
_cell.length_c   1.000
_cell.angle_alpha   90.00
_cell.angle_beta   90.00
_cell.angle_gamma   90.00
#
_symmetry.space_group_name_H-M   'P 1'
#
loop_
_entity.id
_entity.type
_entity.pdbx_description
1 polymer ?
#
loop_
_entity_poly.entity_id
_entity_poly.type
_entity_poly.pdbx_seq_one_letter_code
_entity_poly.pdbx_strand_id
1 'polypeptide(L)'
;MTFAGISWAQTIGIERVEISVDDGPWEDAELGAPVNVDTWRMWRARRTLAPGLHTVTVRETDRSGHTQTAERVGPINPGPDGSTGLHSITFTVSP
;
A
#
# COMPACT_ATOMS: atom_id res chain seq x y z
N MET A 1 2.66 4.12 -16.35
CA MET A 1 1.68 3.28 -15.64
C MET A 1 1.21 3.99 -14.36
N THR A 2 -0.05 3.78 -13.98
CA THR A 2 -0.62 4.31 -12.74
C THR A 2 -1.00 3.14 -11.83
N PHE A 3 -0.46 3.13 -10.63
CA PHE A 3 -0.93 2.29 -9.53
C PHE A 3 -1.94 3.08 -8.73
N ALA A 4 -3.04 2.45 -8.35
CA ALA A 4 -4.03 3.07 -7.48
C ALA A 4 -4.66 2.01 -6.58
N GLY A 5 -5.09 2.44 -5.40
CA GLY A 5 -5.68 1.56 -4.42
C GLY A 5 -6.43 2.31 -3.33
N ILE A 6 -6.85 1.55 -2.33
CA ILE A 6 -7.48 2.03 -1.12
C ILE A 6 -6.69 1.52 0.09
N SER A 7 -6.68 2.32 1.15
CA SER A 7 -5.99 2.03 2.40
C SER A 7 -6.90 2.39 3.58
N TRP A 8 -6.83 1.62 4.66
CA TRP A 8 -7.72 1.83 5.80
C TRP A 8 -7.11 1.39 7.12
N ALA A 9 -7.01 2.32 8.06
CA ALA A 9 -6.70 2.07 9.46
C ALA A 9 -7.89 2.58 10.29
N GLN A 10 -8.71 1.67 10.82
CA GLN A 10 -9.94 2.01 11.53
C GLN A 10 -9.64 2.96 12.69
N THR A 11 -10.42 4.04 12.85
CA THR A 11 -10.32 5.04 13.93
C THR A 11 -9.00 5.84 14.02
N ILE A 12 -7.92 5.39 13.38
CA ILE A 12 -6.59 6.02 13.39
C ILE A 12 -6.40 6.86 12.11
N GLY A 13 -6.81 6.31 10.96
CA GLY A 13 -6.61 6.90 9.64
C GLY A 13 -5.20 6.69 9.08
N ILE A 14 -5.09 6.81 7.76
CA ILE A 14 -3.83 6.60 7.01
C ILE A 14 -3.06 7.91 6.91
N GLU A 15 -1.78 7.89 7.27
CA GLU A 15 -0.85 9.01 7.15
C GLU A 15 -0.07 8.93 5.83
N ARG A 16 0.42 7.74 5.46
CA ARG A 16 1.31 7.55 4.31
C ARG A 16 1.04 6.20 3.62
N VAL A 17 1.19 6.18 2.31
CA VAL A 17 1.21 4.95 1.51
C VAL A 17 2.46 5.02 0.64
N GLU A 18 3.22 3.94 0.62
CA GLU A 18 4.44 3.83 -0.18
C GLU A 18 4.34 2.62 -1.11
N ILE A 19 4.95 2.74 -2.28
CA ILE A 19 5.14 1.64 -3.22
C ILE A 19 6.62 1.31 -3.37
N SER A 20 6.94 0.05 -3.60
CA SER A 20 8.24 -0.41 -4.07
C SER A 20 8.02 -1.20 -5.36
N VAL A 21 8.78 -0.89 -6.40
CA VAL A 21 8.74 -1.62 -7.68
C VAL A 21 10.03 -2.41 -7.81
N ASP A 22 9.91 -3.70 -8.13
CA ASP A 22 11.01 -4.64 -8.33
C ASP A 22 12.00 -4.67 -7.16
N ASP A 23 11.48 -4.69 -5.93
CA ASP A 23 12.24 -4.64 -4.68
C ASP A 23 13.17 -3.40 -4.56
N GLY A 24 12.85 -2.34 -5.31
CA GLY A 24 13.52 -1.05 -5.26
C GLY A 24 13.19 -0.22 -4.00
N PRO A 25 13.68 1.03 -3.94
CA PRO A 25 13.40 1.91 -2.81
C PRO A 25 11.89 2.16 -2.68
N TRP A 26 11.45 2.38 -1.43
CA TRP A 26 10.10 2.83 -1.15
C TRP A 26 9.92 4.27 -1.60
N GLU A 27 8.80 4.53 -2.26
CA GLU A 27 8.46 5.86 -2.74
C GLU A 27 7.01 6.21 -2.38
N ASP A 28 6.79 7.45 -1.96
CA ASP A 28 5.47 7.91 -1.53
C ASP A 28 4.45 7.91 -2.68
N ALA A 29 3.25 7.44 -2.37
CA ALA A 29 2.06 7.60 -3.19
C ALA A 29 1.34 8.92 -2.85
N GLU A 30 0.66 9.47 -3.84
CA GLU A 30 -0.24 10.60 -3.65
C GLU A 30 -1.54 10.12 -3.00
N LEU A 31 -1.83 10.60 -1.80
CA LEU A 31 -3.07 10.28 -1.10
C LEU A 31 -4.21 11.19 -1.53
N GLY A 32 -5.37 10.59 -1.75
CA GLY A 32 -6.62 11.32 -1.91
C GLY A 32 -6.96 12.15 -0.67
N ALA A 33 -7.79 13.17 -0.88
CA ALA A 33 -8.35 13.95 0.21
C ALA A 33 -9.11 13.02 1.16
N PRO A 34 -8.88 13.11 2.48
CA PRO A 34 -9.60 12.28 3.44
C PRO A 34 -11.08 12.67 3.44
N VAL A 35 -11.98 11.68 3.36
CA VAL A 35 -13.43 11.91 3.50
C VAL A 35 -13.77 12.05 4.98
N ASN A 36 -13.26 11.14 5.83
CA ASN A 36 -13.14 11.25 7.29
C ASN A 36 -12.16 10.16 7.82
N VAL A 37 -11.91 10.10 9.13
CA VAL A 37 -10.97 9.13 9.74
C VAL A 37 -11.43 7.67 9.65
N ASP A 38 -12.74 7.44 9.51
CA ASP A 38 -13.35 6.12 9.50
C ASP A 38 -13.53 5.53 8.09
N THR A 39 -13.24 6.31 7.05
CA THR A 39 -13.37 5.91 5.64
C THR A 39 -12.06 5.47 5.01
N TRP A 40 -12.18 4.63 3.98
CA TRP A 40 -11.06 4.26 3.11
C TRP A 40 -10.45 5.51 2.46
N ARG A 41 -9.12 5.59 2.49
CA ARG A 41 -8.37 6.64 1.80
C ARG A 41 -7.85 6.10 0.47
N MET A 42 -8.25 6.73 -0.62
CA MET A 42 -7.70 6.42 -1.94
C MET A 42 -6.26 6.90 -2.05
N TRP A 43 -5.47 6.24 -2.89
CA TRP A 43 -4.12 6.68 -3.24
C TRP A 43 -3.76 6.35 -4.68
N ARG A 44 -2.76 7.04 -5.23
CA ARG A 44 -2.18 6.74 -6.54
C ARG A 44 -0.68 7.01 -6.60
N ALA A 45 0.02 6.26 -7.44
CA ALA A 45 1.42 6.49 -7.77
C ALA A 45 1.64 6.31 -9.27
N ARG A 46 2.48 7.16 -9.88
CA ARG A 46 2.80 7.11 -11.31
C ARG A 46 4.24 6.70 -11.53
N ARG A 47 4.46 5.65 -12.32
CA ARG A 47 5.80 5.18 -12.70
C ARG A 47 5.89 4.87 -14.18
N THR A 48 7.06 5.13 -14.74
CA THR A 48 7.44 4.67 -16.08
C THR A 48 8.20 3.36 -15.92
N LEU A 49 7.72 2.31 -16.57
CA LEU A 49 8.30 0.97 -16.52
C LEU A 49 8.66 0.55 -17.93
N ALA A 50 9.76 -0.17 -18.07
CA ALA A 50 10.11 -0.80 -19.33
C ALA A 50 9.13 -1.94 -19.65
N PRO A 51 9.03 -2.41 -20.90
CA PRO A 51 8.35 -3.66 -21.19
C PRO A 51 9.02 -4.83 -20.45
N GLY A 52 8.23 -5.71 -19.85
CA GLY A 52 8.75 -6.81 -19.03
C GLY A 52 7.85 -7.19 -17.86
N LEU A 53 8.31 -8.18 -17.09
CA LEU A 53 7.68 -8.61 -15.85
C LEU A 53 8.11 -7.68 -14.71
N HIS A 54 7.15 -7.20 -13.94
CA HIS A 54 7.38 -6.32 -12.80
C HIS A 54 6.58 -6.79 -11.59
N THR A 55 7.09 -6.50 -10.39
CA THR A 55 6.34 -6.65 -9.14
C THR A 55 6.22 -5.30 -8.46
N VAL A 56 5.03 -4.95 -7.99
CA VAL A 56 4.85 -3.81 -7.10
C VAL A 56 4.36 -4.29 -5.74
N THR A 57 5.00 -3.80 -4.70
CA THR A 57 4.64 -4.02 -3.29
C THR A 57 4.18 -2.71 -2.68
N VAL A 58 3.15 -2.76 -1.84
CA VAL A 58 2.56 -1.60 -1.17
C VAL A 58 2.65 -1.77 0.34
N ARG A 59 2.94 -0.68 1.05
CA ARG A 59 2.84 -0.60 2.51
C ARG A 59 2.16 0.67 2.95
N GLU A 60 1.51 0.60 4.10
CA GLU A 60 0.77 1.72 4.70
C GLU A 60 1.42 2.10 6.04
N THR A 61 1.42 3.41 6.33
CA THR A 61 1.71 3.97 7.66
C THR A 61 0.47 4.68 8.17
N ASP A 62 -0.02 4.29 9.33
CA ASP A 62 -1.14 4.95 10.00
C ASP A 62 -0.68 6.19 10.80
N ARG A 63 -1.64 7.00 11.28
CA ARG A 63 -1.33 8.21 12.08
C ARG A 63 -0.77 7.94 13.48
N SER A 64 -0.69 6.68 13.91
CA SER A 64 0.03 6.30 15.13
C SER A 64 1.53 6.10 14.87
N GLY A 65 1.96 6.13 13.60
CA GLY A 65 3.32 5.86 13.16
C GLY A 65 3.58 4.37 12.91
N HIS A 66 2.56 3.50 13.04
CA HIS A 66 2.70 2.09 12.73
C HIS A 66 2.76 1.88 11.22
N THR A 67 3.87 1.30 10.74
CA THR A 67 4.05 0.94 9.33
C THR A 67 3.92 -0.56 9.16
N GLN A 68 3.14 -0.99 8.17
CA GLN A 68 3.01 -2.41 7.84
C GLN A 68 4.37 -3.04 7.52
N THR A 69 4.63 -4.19 8.12
CA THR A 69 5.88 -4.96 7.95
C THR A 69 5.68 -6.16 7.04
N ALA A 70 6.78 -6.68 6.48
CA ALA A 70 6.81 -7.94 5.73
C ALA A 70 6.46 -9.17 6.59
N GLU A 71 6.55 -9.04 7.92
CA GLU A 71 6.11 -10.08 8.84
C GLU A 71 4.60 -10.29 8.71
N ARG A 72 4.23 -11.44 8.14
CA ARG A 72 2.86 -11.89 8.03
C ARG A 72 2.50 -12.54 9.36
N VAL A 73 1.76 -11.83 10.22
CA VAL A 73 1.22 -12.44 11.44
C VAL A 73 0.18 -13.46 10.98
N GLY A 74 0.42 -14.75 11.30
CA GLY A 74 -0.45 -15.84 10.85
C GLY A 74 -1.92 -15.65 11.27
N PRO A 75 -2.87 -16.39 10.65
CA PRO A 75 -4.32 -16.19 10.77
C PRO A 75 -4.93 -16.44 12.17
N ILE A 76 -4.10 -16.61 13.20
CA ILE A 76 -4.51 -17.02 14.56
C ILE A 76 -5.15 -15.86 15.34
N ASN A 77 -5.11 -14.63 14.84
CA ASN A 77 -5.84 -13.53 15.48
C ASN A 77 -6.29 -12.51 14.43
N PRO A 78 -7.51 -12.62 13.84
CA PRO A 78 -8.13 -11.47 13.20
C PRO A 78 -8.57 -10.54 14.32
N GLY A 79 -7.59 -9.85 14.93
CA GLY A 79 -7.88 -8.67 15.71
C GLY A 79 -8.55 -7.61 14.82
N PRO A 80 -9.08 -6.53 15.41
CA PRO A 80 -9.69 -5.42 14.67
C PRO A 80 -8.76 -4.77 13.62
N ASP A 81 -7.47 -5.13 13.61
CA ASP A 81 -6.38 -4.51 12.85
C ASP A 81 -6.23 -5.02 11.40
N GLY A 82 -7.09 -5.93 10.94
CA GLY A 82 -7.11 -6.40 9.54
C GLY A 82 -5.97 -7.35 9.15
N SER A 83 -5.85 -7.67 7.86
CA SER A 83 -4.81 -8.58 7.35
C SER A 83 -3.43 -7.93 7.42
N THR A 84 -2.48 -8.55 8.13
CA THR A 84 -1.07 -8.13 8.14
C THR A 84 -0.29 -8.74 6.97
N GLY A 85 0.87 -8.16 6.68
CA GLY A 85 1.74 -8.53 5.55
C GLY A 85 1.62 -7.56 4.37
N LEU A 86 2.73 -7.35 3.68
CA LEU A 86 2.78 -6.47 2.52
C LEU A 86 1.97 -7.04 1.36
N HIS A 87 1.19 -6.18 0.72
CA HIS A 87 0.45 -6.55 -0.49
C HIS A 87 1.37 -6.39 -1.70
N SER A 88 1.58 -7.49 -2.44
CA SER A 88 2.33 -7.50 -3.70
C SER A 88 1.48 -8.01 -4.86
N ILE A 89 1.67 -7.42 -6.03
CA ILE A 89 1.10 -7.86 -7.30
C ILE A 89 2.19 -7.90 -8.38
N THR A 90 2.19 -8.97 -9.17
CA THR A 90 3.10 -9.17 -10.31
C THR A 90 2.32 -9.00 -11.62
N PHE A 91 2.87 -8.26 -12.57
CA PHE A 91 2.22 -7.91 -13.83
C PHE A 91 3.25 -7.77 -14.97
N THR A 92 2.77 -7.79 -16.21
CA THR A 92 3.62 -7.63 -17.41
C THR A 92 3.27 -6.33 -18.12
N VAL A 93 4.28 -5.54 -18.47
CA VAL A 93 4.16 -4.36 -19.33
C VAL A 93 4.48 -4.77 -20.77
N SER A 94 3.54 -4.55 -21.68
CA SER A 94 3.74 -4.78 -23.11
C SER A 94 4.34 -3.54 -23.80
N PRO A 95 5.04 -3.72 -24.94
CA PRO A 95 5.53 -2.62 -25.78
C PRO A 95 4.42 -1.69 -26.30
#